data_AF-A0A1W9VHM1-F1
#
_entry.id   AF-A0A1W9VHM1-F1
#
_cell.length_a   1.000
_cell.length_b   1.000
_cell.length_c   1.000
_cell.angle_alpha   90.00
_cell.angle_beta   90.00
_cell.angle_gamma   90.00
#
_symmetry.space_group_name_H-M   'P 1'
#
loop_
_entity.id
_entity.type
_entity.pdbx_description
1 polymer ?
#
loop_
_entity_poly.entity_id
_entity_poly.type
_entity_poly.pdbx_seq_one_letter_code
_entity_poly.pdbx_strand_id
1 'polypeptide(L)'
;MEKEESGRKQKNIFKQIFQDGWEDFKKEYSRYEGGDEVVQKMLGCGEFENGYAEYICPGCLKEKRVAFSCKSSFCLSCAKSYTSNFVETAQNMLHEGVKYRHLVLTVPEALRVWFYRYPSEMYDGLIKLAAPMMNDAVSTAKGGKIEMGYIVVLQTAGRGANYNPHLHIIMTDGGLDEEGEWQKLGYIPYTILHKKWQYYLLGMVKEALGEKEEVVRLVDEM
;
A
#
# COMPACT_ATOMS: atom_id res chain seq x y z
N MET A 1 -26.70 12.34 -9.63
CA MET A 1 -26.25 13.68 -10.09
C MET A 1 -25.45 14.42 -9.02
N GLU A 2 -25.98 14.72 -7.84
CA GLU A 2 -25.25 15.52 -6.81
C GLU A 2 -23.89 14.93 -6.36
N LYS A 3 -23.78 13.60 -6.22
CA LYS A 3 -22.50 12.94 -5.84
C LYS A 3 -21.41 13.05 -6.92
N GLU A 4 -21.78 13.11 -8.20
CA GLU A 4 -20.81 13.25 -9.30
C GLU A 4 -20.32 14.70 -9.45
N GLU A 5 -21.21 15.67 -9.20
CA GLU A 5 -20.92 17.10 -9.23
C GLU A 5 -20.00 17.53 -8.08
N SER A 6 -20.28 17.05 -6.86
CA SER A 6 -19.41 17.22 -5.69
C SER A 6 -18.02 16.62 -5.93
N GLY A 7 -17.95 15.45 -6.56
CA GLY A 7 -16.68 14.77 -6.88
C GLY A 7 -15.86 15.49 -7.95
N ARG A 8 -16.49 16.17 -8.92
CA ARG A 8 -15.80 17.02 -9.90
C ARG A 8 -15.27 18.30 -9.26
N LYS A 9 -16.05 18.95 -8.40
CA LYS A 9 -15.66 20.19 -7.71
C LYS A 9 -14.43 19.99 -6.80
N GLN A 10 -14.38 18.85 -6.10
CA GLN A 10 -13.26 18.51 -5.20
C GLN A 10 -11.97 18.16 -5.95
N LYS A 11 -12.07 17.52 -7.15
CA LYS A 11 -10.92 17.26 -8.04
C LYS A 11 -10.27 18.56 -8.53
N ASN A 12 -11.07 19.58 -8.80
CA ASN A 12 -10.56 20.88 -9.24
C ASN A 12 -9.81 21.61 -8.12
N ILE A 13 -10.27 21.50 -6.86
CA ILE A 13 -9.56 22.11 -5.72
C ILE A 13 -8.16 21.52 -5.56
N PHE A 14 -8.01 20.19 -5.70
CA PHE A 14 -6.68 19.56 -5.57
C PHE A 14 -5.72 20.01 -6.67
N LYS A 15 -6.17 20.08 -7.94
CA LYS A 15 -5.36 20.65 -9.02
C LYS A 15 -4.98 22.11 -8.72
N GLN A 16 -5.94 22.92 -8.26
CA GLN A 16 -5.76 24.33 -7.95
C GLN A 16 -4.66 24.56 -6.89
N ILE A 17 -4.65 23.77 -5.81
CA ILE A 17 -3.62 23.87 -4.75
C ILE A 17 -2.21 23.74 -5.34
N PHE A 18 -2.00 22.79 -6.25
CA PHE A 18 -0.70 22.59 -6.89
C PHE A 18 -0.41 23.64 -7.97
N GLN A 19 -1.42 24.11 -8.71
CA GLN A 19 -1.25 25.22 -9.66
C GLN A 19 -0.78 26.49 -8.97
N ASP A 20 -1.35 26.80 -7.80
CA ASP A 20 -1.08 28.04 -7.09
C ASP A 20 0.18 27.98 -6.22
N GLY A 21 0.48 26.81 -5.63
CA GLY A 21 1.48 26.69 -4.56
C GLY A 21 2.75 25.92 -4.91
N TRP A 22 2.82 25.19 -6.03
CA TRP A 22 3.91 24.23 -6.27
C TRP A 22 5.29 24.89 -6.39
N GLU A 23 5.38 26.03 -7.06
CA GLU A 23 6.66 26.73 -7.23
C GLU A 23 7.21 27.27 -5.91
N ASP A 24 6.35 27.81 -5.05
CA ASP A 24 6.77 28.30 -3.74
C ASP A 24 7.09 27.14 -2.77
N PHE A 25 6.32 26.05 -2.84
CA PHE A 25 6.60 24.84 -2.09
C PHE A 25 7.98 24.26 -2.42
N LYS A 26 8.38 24.21 -3.70
CA LYS A 26 9.71 23.72 -4.11
C LYS A 26 10.84 24.59 -3.55
N LYS A 27 10.65 25.92 -3.50
CA LYS A 27 11.66 26.85 -2.94
C LYS A 27 11.89 26.61 -1.44
N GLU A 28 10.83 26.33 -0.70
CA GLU A 28 10.90 26.06 0.74
C GLU A 28 11.41 24.63 1.02
N TYR A 29 11.03 23.66 0.17
CA TYR A 29 11.35 22.25 0.33
C TYR A 29 12.09 21.69 -0.88
N SER A 30 13.35 22.08 -1.05
CA SER A 30 14.23 21.71 -2.20
C SER A 30 14.34 20.20 -2.45
N ARG A 31 14.10 19.38 -1.42
CA ARG A 31 14.02 17.91 -1.55
C ARG A 31 12.99 17.45 -2.59
N TYR A 32 11.92 18.21 -2.81
CA TYR A 32 10.84 17.84 -3.74
C TYR A 32 11.01 18.41 -5.15
N GLU A 33 12.17 18.98 -5.47
CA GLU A 33 12.48 19.48 -6.83
C GLU A 33 12.26 18.41 -7.92
N GLY A 34 12.52 17.13 -7.63
CA GLY A 34 12.25 16.02 -8.57
C GLY A 34 10.77 15.68 -8.79
N GLY A 35 9.84 16.38 -8.13
CA GLY A 35 8.39 16.09 -8.19
C GLY A 35 7.66 16.66 -9.40
N ASP A 36 8.32 17.52 -10.20
CA ASP A 36 7.70 18.26 -11.30
C ASP A 36 6.94 17.38 -12.29
N GLU A 37 7.56 16.28 -12.73
CA GLU A 37 6.93 15.38 -13.70
C GLU A 37 5.60 14.80 -13.17
N VAL A 38 5.57 14.43 -11.89
CA VAL A 38 4.39 13.83 -11.25
C VAL A 38 3.28 14.87 -11.10
N VAL A 39 3.63 16.09 -10.70
CA VAL A 39 2.68 17.20 -10.55
C VAL A 39 2.11 17.59 -11.91
N GLN A 40 2.96 17.79 -12.93
CA GLN A 40 2.51 18.18 -14.27
C GLN A 40 1.63 17.11 -14.92
N LYS A 41 1.99 15.82 -14.78
CA LYS A 41 1.10 14.71 -15.22
C LYS A 41 -0.26 14.75 -14.52
N MET A 42 -0.31 15.09 -13.24
CA MET A 42 -1.56 15.21 -12.49
C MET A 42 -2.39 16.42 -12.96
N LEU A 43 -1.76 17.57 -13.17
CA LEU A 43 -2.42 18.78 -13.66
C LEU A 43 -2.99 18.59 -15.06
N GLY A 44 -2.26 17.94 -15.96
CA GLY A 44 -2.71 17.62 -17.32
C GLY A 44 -3.70 16.45 -17.43
N CYS A 45 -4.02 15.76 -16.33
CA CYS A 45 -4.88 14.59 -16.36
C CYS A 45 -6.32 14.96 -16.78
N GLY A 46 -6.81 14.34 -17.86
CA GLY A 46 -8.17 14.56 -18.35
C GLY A 46 -8.34 15.81 -19.22
N GLU A 47 -7.25 16.47 -19.59
CA GLU A 47 -7.25 17.57 -20.57
C GLU A 47 -7.12 17.01 -21.99
N PHE A 48 -7.86 17.57 -22.96
CA PHE A 48 -7.91 17.07 -24.33
C PHE A 48 -6.59 17.26 -25.09
N GLU A 49 -5.82 18.27 -24.68
CA GLU A 49 -4.48 18.61 -25.18
C GLU A 49 -3.49 17.47 -24.95
N ASN A 50 -3.73 16.62 -23.94
CA ASN A 50 -2.93 15.45 -23.62
C ASN A 50 -3.43 14.16 -24.29
N GLY A 51 -4.29 14.30 -25.29
CA GLY A 51 -4.84 13.20 -26.08
C GLY A 51 -6.20 12.72 -25.60
N TYR A 52 -6.96 12.14 -26.54
CA TYR A 52 -8.30 11.62 -26.31
C TYR A 52 -8.62 10.50 -27.27
N ALA A 53 -9.61 9.68 -26.89
CA ALA A 53 -10.29 8.78 -27.81
C ALA A 53 -11.62 9.41 -28.24
N GLU A 54 -11.92 9.32 -29.54
CA GLU A 54 -13.19 9.75 -30.12
C GLU A 54 -13.99 8.53 -30.56
N TYR A 55 -15.25 8.49 -30.15
CA TYR A 55 -16.16 7.40 -30.43
C TYR A 55 -17.36 7.95 -31.19
N ILE A 56 -17.75 7.26 -32.26
CA ILE A 56 -18.94 7.60 -33.05
C ILE A 56 -19.91 6.41 -32.97
N CYS A 57 -21.15 6.67 -32.57
CA CYS A 57 -22.19 5.64 -32.59
C CYS A 57 -22.62 5.36 -34.04
N PRO A 58 -22.50 4.13 -34.56
CA PRO A 58 -22.86 3.83 -35.95
C PRO A 58 -24.37 3.95 -36.23
N GLY A 59 -25.22 3.90 -35.20
CA GLY A 59 -26.68 3.99 -35.35
C GLY A 59 -27.23 5.41 -35.36
N CYS A 60 -26.71 6.30 -34.51
CA CYS A 60 -27.23 7.67 -34.36
C CYS A 60 -26.21 8.78 -34.68
N LEU A 61 -24.99 8.39 -35.08
CA LEU A 61 -23.88 9.28 -35.43
C LEU A 61 -23.45 10.27 -34.34
N LYS A 62 -23.91 10.09 -33.10
CA LYS A 62 -23.45 10.89 -31.96
C LYS A 62 -21.99 10.60 -31.68
N GLU A 63 -21.23 11.68 -31.52
CA GLU A 63 -19.81 11.66 -31.17
C GLU A 63 -19.63 11.79 -29.66
N LYS A 64 -18.61 11.12 -29.13
CA LYS A 64 -18.18 11.24 -27.75
C LYS A 64 -16.66 11.27 -27.70
N ARG A 65 -16.10 12.33 -27.15
CA ARG A 65 -14.67 12.43 -26.83
C ARG A 65 -14.41 12.08 -25.37
N VAL A 66 -13.36 11.31 -25.14
CA VAL A 66 -12.91 10.91 -23.80
C VAL A 66 -11.42 11.21 -23.68
N ALA A 67 -11.08 12.24 -22.91
CA ALA A 67 -9.69 12.61 -22.63
C ALA A 67 -8.95 11.51 -21.86
N PHE A 68 -7.65 11.38 -22.11
CA PHE A 68 -6.82 10.38 -21.44
C PHE A 68 -6.50 10.78 -20.00
N SER A 69 -6.45 9.76 -19.14
CA SER A 69 -6.08 9.88 -17.74
C SER A 69 -4.57 9.66 -17.58
N CYS A 70 -3.91 10.38 -16.67
CA CYS A 70 -2.46 10.25 -16.47
C CYS A 70 -2.00 8.95 -15.80
N LYS A 71 -2.92 8.13 -15.26
CA LYS A 71 -2.66 6.86 -14.55
C LYS A 71 -1.73 6.98 -13.33
N SER A 72 -1.43 8.19 -12.87
CA SER A 72 -0.60 8.44 -11.69
C SER A 72 -1.39 8.21 -10.40
N SER A 73 -0.76 7.56 -9.42
CA SER A 73 -1.29 7.40 -8.06
C SER A 73 -1.40 8.73 -7.30
N PHE A 74 -0.70 9.78 -7.75
CA PHE A 74 -0.79 11.13 -7.19
C PHE A 74 -2.06 11.87 -7.64
N CYS A 75 -2.62 11.50 -8.79
CA CYS A 75 -3.87 12.09 -9.28
C CYS A 75 -5.07 11.44 -8.58
N LEU A 76 -5.83 12.21 -7.79
CA LEU A 76 -6.98 11.69 -7.03
C LEU A 76 -8.02 10.96 -7.92
N SER A 77 -8.20 11.40 -9.16
CA SER A 77 -9.09 10.71 -10.12
C SER A 77 -8.57 9.33 -10.50
N CYS A 78 -7.28 9.24 -10.82
CA CYS A 78 -6.65 7.99 -11.24
C CYS A 78 -6.47 7.05 -10.04
N ALA A 79 -6.02 7.59 -8.90
CA ALA A 79 -5.90 6.87 -7.64
C ALA A 79 -7.23 6.21 -7.24
N LYS A 80 -8.35 6.94 -7.33
CA LYS A 80 -9.68 6.35 -7.06
C LYS A 80 -9.98 5.16 -7.97
N SER A 81 -9.72 5.28 -9.28
CA SER A 81 -9.93 4.16 -10.21
C SER A 81 -9.05 2.97 -9.88
N TYR A 82 -7.78 3.22 -9.55
CA TYR A 82 -6.84 2.18 -9.13
C TYR A 82 -7.32 1.47 -7.86
N THR A 83 -7.75 2.24 -6.84
CA THR A 83 -8.31 1.68 -5.60
C THR A 83 -9.56 0.84 -5.87
N SER A 84 -10.47 1.30 -6.73
CA SER A 84 -11.66 0.51 -7.09
C SER A 84 -11.30 -0.82 -7.75
N ASN A 85 -10.38 -0.81 -8.71
CA ASN A 85 -9.92 -2.04 -9.38
C ASN A 85 -9.22 -2.99 -8.40
N PHE A 86 -8.40 -2.44 -7.49
CA PHE A 86 -7.77 -3.23 -6.43
C PHE A 86 -8.80 -3.87 -5.51
N VAL A 87 -9.82 -3.13 -5.08
CA VAL A 87 -10.91 -3.68 -4.25
C VAL A 87 -11.64 -4.80 -4.97
N GLU A 88 -11.97 -4.63 -6.25
CA GLU A 88 -12.61 -5.69 -7.04
C GLU A 88 -11.73 -6.95 -7.15
N THR A 89 -10.44 -6.76 -7.41
CA THR A 89 -9.47 -7.88 -7.46
C THR A 89 -9.36 -8.57 -6.10
N ALA A 90 -9.25 -7.80 -5.01
CA ALA A 90 -9.20 -8.35 -3.66
C ALA A 90 -10.50 -9.10 -3.31
N GLN A 91 -11.66 -8.58 -3.68
CA GLN A 91 -12.95 -9.26 -3.48
C GLN A 91 -13.00 -10.61 -4.20
N ASN A 92 -12.48 -10.68 -5.42
CA ASN A 92 -12.42 -11.93 -6.20
C ASN A 92 -11.40 -12.95 -5.64
N MET A 93 -10.46 -12.52 -4.79
CA MET A 93 -9.54 -13.39 -4.06
C MET A 93 -10.15 -13.94 -2.76
N LEU A 94 -11.28 -13.40 -2.29
CA LEU A 94 -11.96 -13.90 -1.10
C LEU A 94 -12.90 -15.05 -1.46
N HIS A 95 -12.96 -16.04 -0.59
CA HIS A 95 -13.76 -17.25 -0.75
C HIS A 95 -15.00 -17.17 0.14
N GLU A 96 -16.14 -17.54 -0.44
CA GLU A 96 -17.39 -17.65 0.31
C GLU A 96 -17.28 -18.70 1.42
N GLY A 97 -17.87 -18.43 2.59
CA GLY A 97 -17.81 -19.31 3.76
C GLY A 97 -16.51 -19.23 4.56
N VAL A 98 -15.45 -18.59 4.05
CA VAL A 98 -14.20 -18.37 4.79
C VAL A 98 -14.30 -17.09 5.63
N LYS A 99 -13.89 -17.20 6.89
CA LYS A 99 -13.74 -16.03 7.77
C LYS A 99 -12.34 -15.45 7.59
N TYR A 100 -12.23 -14.13 7.74
CA TYR A 100 -10.97 -13.40 7.59
C TYR A 100 -10.69 -12.55 8.83
N ARG A 101 -9.40 -12.32 9.10
CA ARG A 101 -8.91 -11.38 10.11
C ARG A 101 -8.16 -10.25 9.43
N HIS A 102 -8.27 -9.06 10.01
CA HIS A 102 -7.43 -7.93 9.66
C HIS A 102 -6.37 -7.74 10.74
N LEU A 103 -5.11 -7.72 10.33
CA LEU A 103 -3.95 -7.51 11.19
C LEU A 103 -3.10 -6.37 10.63
N VAL A 104 -2.48 -5.60 11.53
CA VAL A 104 -1.57 -4.51 11.16
C VAL A 104 -0.20 -4.72 11.80
N LEU A 105 0.85 -4.75 10.97
CA LEU A 105 2.24 -4.79 11.42
C LEU A 105 2.87 -3.42 11.17
N THR A 106 3.25 -2.74 12.24
CA THR A 106 3.79 -1.37 12.16
C THR A 106 5.29 -1.38 12.39
N VAL A 107 6.03 -0.65 11.55
CA VAL A 107 7.46 -0.43 11.75
C VAL A 107 7.66 0.55 12.92
N PRO A 108 8.47 0.18 13.93
CA PRO A 108 8.83 1.06 15.03
C PRO A 108 9.46 2.37 14.56
N GLU A 109 9.20 3.44 15.28
CA GLU A 109 9.65 4.80 14.91
C GLU A 109 11.16 4.89 14.64
N ALA A 110 11.98 4.27 15.49
CA ALA A 110 13.43 4.26 15.37
C ALA A 110 13.93 3.68 14.03
N LEU A 111 13.17 2.77 13.41
CA LEU A 111 13.54 2.14 12.15
C LEU A 111 13.06 2.92 10.93
N ARG A 112 12.09 3.82 11.06
CA ARG A 112 11.45 4.52 9.93
C ARG A 112 12.45 5.31 9.08
N VAL A 113 13.48 5.89 9.69
CA VAL A 113 14.52 6.62 8.95
C VAL A 113 15.21 5.75 7.89
N TRP A 114 15.39 4.46 8.18
CA TRP A 114 16.03 3.52 7.26
C TRP A 114 15.10 3.14 6.11
N PHE A 115 13.82 2.90 6.39
CA PHE A 115 12.79 2.71 5.37
C PHE A 115 12.67 3.90 4.42
N TYR A 116 12.89 5.10 4.95
CA TYR A 116 12.83 6.32 4.16
C TYR A 116 14.08 6.54 3.31
N ARG A 117 15.26 6.12 3.79
CA ARG A 117 16.54 6.24 3.06
C ARG A 117 16.72 5.14 2.01
N TYR A 118 16.22 3.93 2.27
CA TYR A 118 16.38 2.74 1.43
C TYR A 118 15.02 2.12 1.07
N PRO A 119 14.10 2.88 0.43
CA PRO A 119 12.72 2.44 0.26
C PRO A 119 12.58 1.19 -0.61
N SER A 120 13.44 0.99 -1.61
CA SER A 120 13.32 -0.15 -2.52
C SER A 120 13.56 -1.46 -1.76
N GLU A 121 14.67 -1.54 -1.05
CA GLU A 121 15.10 -2.73 -0.30
C GLU A 121 14.20 -2.96 0.91
N MET A 122 13.91 -1.90 1.66
CA MET A 122 13.14 -1.99 2.90
C MET A 122 11.68 -2.35 2.64
N TYR A 123 11.03 -1.76 1.63
CA TYR A 123 9.62 -2.07 1.33
C TYR A 123 9.44 -3.44 0.69
N ASP A 124 10.36 -3.84 -0.19
CA ASP A 124 10.36 -5.19 -0.78
C ASP A 124 10.54 -6.26 0.31
N GLY A 125 11.54 -6.10 1.18
CA GLY A 125 11.77 -6.99 2.32
C GLY A 125 10.57 -7.04 3.28
N LEU A 126 9.98 -5.88 3.59
CA LEU A 126 8.82 -5.79 4.49
C LEU A 126 7.59 -6.55 3.95
N ILE A 127 7.27 -6.41 2.67
CA ILE A 127 6.16 -7.16 2.06
C ILE A 127 6.46 -8.66 2.04
N LYS A 128 7.67 -9.04 1.63
CA LYS A 128 8.08 -10.45 1.49
C LYS A 128 8.13 -11.20 2.82
N LEU A 129 8.49 -10.54 3.92
CA LEU A 129 8.59 -11.19 5.23
C LEU A 129 7.23 -11.48 5.88
N ALA A 130 6.15 -10.83 5.43
CA ALA A 130 4.84 -10.88 6.07
C ALA A 130 4.26 -12.30 6.15
N ALA A 131 4.17 -13.01 5.02
CA ALA A 131 3.60 -14.36 4.99
C ALA A 131 4.47 -15.40 5.74
N PRO A 132 5.81 -15.45 5.54
CA PRO A 132 6.67 -16.34 6.32
C PRO A 132 6.58 -16.11 7.84
N MET A 133 6.61 -14.85 8.28
CA MET A 133 6.50 -14.50 9.70
C MET A 133 5.15 -14.94 10.27
N MET A 134 4.06 -14.68 9.55
CA MET A 134 2.72 -15.08 9.99
C MET A 134 2.57 -16.60 10.05
N ASN A 135 3.04 -17.35 9.05
CA ASN A 135 3.01 -18.81 9.06
C ASN A 135 3.81 -19.39 10.23
N ASP A 136 4.98 -18.83 10.54
CA ASP A 136 5.78 -19.23 11.71
C ASP A 136 5.07 -18.90 13.03
N ALA A 137 4.46 -17.72 13.15
CA ALA A 137 3.68 -17.35 14.33
C ALA A 137 2.47 -18.27 14.55
N VAL A 138 1.73 -18.60 13.48
CA VAL A 138 0.61 -19.54 13.52
C VAL A 138 1.10 -20.94 13.90
N SER A 139 2.16 -21.41 13.27
CA SER A 139 2.70 -22.76 13.53
C SER A 139 3.17 -22.88 14.99
N THR A 140 3.83 -21.84 15.50
CA THR A 140 4.25 -21.77 16.91
C THR A 140 3.04 -21.80 17.87
N ALA A 141 1.97 -21.06 17.54
CA ALA A 141 0.77 -21.02 18.38
C ALA A 141 -0.04 -22.32 18.36
N LYS A 142 0.07 -23.11 17.27
CA LYS A 142 -0.72 -24.32 17.05
C LYS A 142 0.01 -25.62 17.32
N GLY A 143 1.34 -25.60 17.38
CA GLY A 143 2.15 -26.80 17.52
C GLY A 143 2.21 -27.65 16.26
N GLY A 144 1.93 -27.08 15.09
CA GLY A 144 1.93 -27.77 13.79
C GLY A 144 1.84 -26.77 12.65
N LYS A 145 2.26 -27.16 11.44
CA LYS A 145 2.21 -26.26 10.29
C LYS A 145 0.76 -26.10 9.81
N ILE A 146 0.40 -24.85 9.54
CA ILE A 146 -0.87 -24.50 8.90
C ILE A 146 -0.56 -23.48 7.82
N GLU A 147 -0.84 -23.82 6.57
CA GLU A 147 -0.73 -22.93 5.42
C GLU A 147 -1.95 -22.03 5.34
N MET A 148 -1.71 -20.73 5.50
CA MET A 148 -2.73 -19.70 5.56
C MET A 148 -2.78 -18.87 4.28
N GLY A 149 -3.94 -18.28 3.97
CA GLY A 149 -4.09 -17.32 2.88
C GLY A 149 -3.86 -15.88 3.37
N TYR A 150 -3.19 -15.07 2.54
CA TYR A 150 -2.86 -13.67 2.86
C TYR A 150 -3.08 -12.73 1.68
N ILE A 151 -3.62 -11.54 1.97
CA ILE A 151 -3.51 -10.34 1.13
C ILE A 151 -2.74 -9.31 1.96
N VAL A 152 -1.56 -8.91 1.47
CA VAL A 152 -0.65 -7.98 2.17
C VAL A 152 -0.57 -6.67 1.40
N VAL A 153 -0.84 -5.56 2.09
CA VAL A 153 -0.81 -4.21 1.51
C VAL A 153 0.11 -3.33 2.34
N LEU A 154 1.14 -2.78 1.70
CA LEU A 154 2.01 -1.78 2.31
C LEU A 154 1.35 -0.40 2.28
N GLN A 155 1.37 0.29 3.41
CA GLN A 155 1.03 1.70 3.54
C GLN A 155 2.19 2.46 4.18
N THR A 156 2.52 3.64 3.64
CA THR A 156 3.67 4.45 4.09
C THR A 156 3.26 5.66 4.91
N ALA A 157 1.97 6.00 4.96
CA ALA A 157 1.45 7.16 5.66
C ALA A 157 0.36 6.75 6.66
N GLY A 158 0.40 7.33 7.86
CA GLY A 158 -0.66 7.23 8.84
C GLY A 158 -1.85 8.13 8.50
N ARG A 159 -2.90 8.08 9.34
CA ARG A 159 -4.11 8.91 9.18
C ARG A 159 -3.81 10.41 9.10
N GLY A 160 -2.78 10.88 9.82
CA GLY A 160 -2.34 12.27 9.81
C GLY A 160 -1.37 12.62 8.67
N ALA A 161 -1.23 11.75 7.66
CA ALA A 161 -0.24 11.86 6.58
C ALA A 161 1.23 11.86 7.07
N ASN A 162 1.47 11.50 8.33
CA ASN A 162 2.81 11.31 8.87
C ASN A 162 3.43 10.02 8.31
N TYR A 163 4.72 10.04 8.05
CA TYR A 163 5.45 8.87 7.57
C TYR A 163 5.42 7.76 8.63
N ASN A 164 4.75 6.65 8.29
CA ASN A 164 4.52 5.51 9.16
C ASN A 164 4.39 4.26 8.28
N PRO A 165 5.49 3.62 7.88
CA PRO A 165 5.43 2.36 7.13
C PRO A 165 4.79 1.25 7.98
N HIS A 166 3.75 0.63 7.43
CA HIS A 166 3.03 -0.47 8.06
C HIS A 166 2.36 -1.37 7.01
N LEU A 167 2.12 -2.61 7.39
CA LEU A 167 1.40 -3.59 6.57
C LEU A 167 -0.02 -3.74 7.06
N HIS A 168 -0.99 -3.62 6.17
CA HIS A 168 -2.34 -4.14 6.35
C HIS A 168 -2.40 -5.56 5.79
N ILE A 169 -2.78 -6.52 6.62
CA ILE A 169 -2.85 -7.93 6.25
C ILE A 169 -4.28 -8.41 6.45
N ILE A 170 -4.92 -8.84 5.36
CA ILE A 170 -6.12 -9.66 5.43
C ILE A 170 -5.65 -11.11 5.38
N MET A 171 -5.95 -11.88 6.42
CA MET A 171 -5.57 -13.29 6.50
C MET A 171 -6.80 -14.16 6.71
N THR A 172 -6.76 -15.40 6.22
CA THR A 172 -7.79 -16.39 6.53
C THR A 172 -7.83 -16.68 8.05
N ASP A 173 -9.02 -16.95 8.59
CA ASP A 173 -9.24 -17.36 9.99
C ASP A 173 -9.07 -18.88 10.18
N GLY A 174 -8.14 -19.46 9.43
CA GLY A 174 -7.86 -20.88 9.31
C GLY A 174 -7.03 -21.14 8.06
N GLY A 175 -6.55 -22.36 7.90
CA GLY A 175 -5.69 -22.74 6.80
C GLY A 175 -5.61 -24.26 6.66
N LEU A 176 -4.79 -24.75 5.73
CA LEU A 176 -4.63 -26.18 5.49
C LEU A 176 -3.46 -26.73 6.31
N ASP A 177 -3.62 -27.87 6.95
CA ASP A 177 -2.50 -28.61 7.53
C ASP A 177 -1.70 -29.38 6.47
N GLU A 178 -0.73 -30.19 6.91
CA GLU A 178 0.14 -30.96 6.01
C GLU A 178 -0.63 -32.07 5.28
N GLU A 179 -1.80 -32.48 5.79
CA GLU A 179 -2.72 -33.43 5.18
C GLU A 179 -3.72 -32.78 4.21
N GLY A 180 -3.75 -31.44 4.15
CA GLY A 180 -4.66 -30.68 3.31
C GLY A 180 -6.05 -30.48 3.93
N GLU A 181 -6.19 -30.70 5.24
CA GLU A 181 -7.43 -30.52 5.98
C GLU A 181 -7.53 -29.11 6.57
N TRP A 182 -8.75 -28.55 6.57
CA TRP A 182 -8.96 -27.19 7.05
C TRP A 182 -8.92 -27.10 8.58
N GLN A 183 -7.93 -26.39 9.10
CA GLN A 183 -7.75 -26.11 10.52
C GLN A 183 -8.17 -24.69 10.88
N LYS A 184 -9.02 -24.56 11.91
CA LYS A 184 -9.44 -23.25 12.43
C LYS A 184 -8.33 -22.59 13.24
N LEU A 185 -8.13 -21.29 13.02
CA LEU A 185 -7.04 -20.55 13.65
C LEU A 185 -7.25 -20.30 15.15
N GLY A 186 -8.45 -19.99 15.63
CA GLY A 186 -8.68 -19.72 17.05
C GLY A 186 -7.79 -18.59 17.63
N TYR A 187 -7.56 -18.55 18.94
CA TYR A 187 -6.78 -17.48 19.55
C TYR A 187 -5.27 -17.62 19.27
N ILE A 188 -4.63 -16.51 18.85
CA ILE A 188 -3.16 -16.42 18.78
C ILE A 188 -2.71 -15.49 19.92
N PRO A 189 -1.84 -15.97 20.83
CA PRO A 189 -1.25 -15.12 21.85
C PRO A 189 -0.49 -13.93 21.24
N TYR A 190 -0.82 -12.72 21.69
CA TYR A 190 -0.07 -11.50 21.32
C TYR A 190 1.43 -11.65 21.59
N THR A 191 1.80 -12.40 22.62
CA THR A 191 3.19 -12.67 22.97
C THR A 191 3.98 -13.37 21.86
N ILE A 192 3.33 -14.24 21.08
CA ILE A 192 3.94 -14.91 19.95
C ILE A 192 4.05 -13.94 18.78
N LEU A 193 2.96 -13.24 18.44
CA LEU A 193 2.93 -12.31 17.31
C LEU A 193 3.96 -11.19 17.44
N HIS A 194 4.04 -10.51 18.59
CA HIS A 194 4.99 -9.40 18.74
C HIS A 194 6.45 -9.87 18.68
N LYS A 195 6.79 -11.01 19.28
CA LYS A 195 8.16 -11.54 19.24
C LYS A 195 8.56 -11.97 17.84
N LYS A 196 7.66 -12.65 17.12
CA LYS A 196 7.89 -13.04 15.73
C LYS A 196 8.03 -11.80 14.84
N TRP A 197 7.15 -10.80 15.02
CA TRP A 197 7.26 -9.55 14.29
C TRP A 197 8.61 -8.86 14.52
N GLN A 198 9.02 -8.70 15.79
CA GLN A 198 10.29 -8.10 16.14
C GLN A 198 11.47 -8.87 15.51
N TYR A 199 11.51 -10.19 15.71
CA TYR A 199 12.59 -11.04 15.19
C TYR A 199 12.73 -10.92 13.66
N TYR A 200 11.63 -11.09 12.91
CA TYR A 200 11.67 -11.05 11.45
C TYR A 200 11.97 -9.64 10.92
N LEU A 201 11.41 -8.60 11.53
CA LEU A 201 11.66 -7.23 11.13
C LEU A 201 13.13 -6.85 11.32
N LEU A 202 13.68 -7.11 12.52
CA LEU A 202 15.07 -6.80 12.83
C LEU A 202 16.05 -7.63 11.99
N GLY A 203 15.75 -8.92 11.79
CA GLY A 203 16.52 -9.79 10.91
C GLY A 203 16.57 -9.25 9.47
N MET A 204 15.41 -8.87 8.92
CA MET A 204 15.31 -8.29 7.58
C MET A 204 16.08 -6.97 7.46
N VAL A 205 15.95 -6.08 8.44
CA VAL A 205 16.68 -4.80 8.46
C VAL A 205 18.20 -5.03 8.48
N LYS A 206 18.67 -5.99 9.29
CA LYS A 206 20.09 -6.35 9.38
C LYS A 206 20.61 -6.91 8.06
N GLU A 207 19.85 -7.79 7.41
CA GLU A 207 20.20 -8.37 6.12
C GLU A 207 20.29 -7.31 5.01
N ALA A 208 19.29 -6.42 4.94
CA ALA A 208 19.20 -5.44 3.86
C ALA A 208 20.15 -4.24 4.02
N LEU A 209 20.57 -3.90 5.24
CA LEU A 209 21.47 -2.75 5.49
C LEU A 209 22.92 -3.14 5.78
N GLY A 210 23.21 -4.42 5.98
CA GLY A 210 24.55 -4.95 6.27
C GLY A 210 25.08 -4.55 7.66
N GLU A 211 26.38 -4.73 7.90
CA GLU A 211 27.09 -4.44 9.15
C GLU A 211 27.29 -2.94 9.43
N LYS A 212 26.38 -2.06 8.98
CA LYS A 212 26.45 -0.64 9.34
C LYS A 212 26.36 -0.54 10.86
N GLU A 213 27.42 -0.05 11.48
CA GLU A 213 27.58 -0.05 12.94
C GLU A 213 26.39 0.61 13.67
N GLU A 214 25.84 1.69 13.10
CA GLU A 214 24.63 2.36 13.60
C GLU A 214 23.37 1.48 13.57
N VAL A 215 23.23 0.66 12.52
CA VAL A 215 22.09 -0.27 12.36
C VAL A 215 22.26 -1.45 13.30
N VAL A 216 23.48 -2.00 13.39
CA VAL A 216 23.79 -3.14 14.28
C VAL A 216 23.53 -2.76 15.74
N ARG A 217 24.06 -1.61 16.20
CA ARG A 217 23.82 -1.11 17.56
C ARG A 217 22.32 -0.91 17.84
N LEU A 218 21.60 -0.27 16.92
CA LEU A 218 20.17 -0.04 17.07
C LEU A 218 19.38 -1.36 17.14
N VAL A 219 19.71 -2.33 16.29
CA VAL A 219 19.05 -3.64 16.28
C VAL A 219 19.36 -4.42 17.56
N ASP A 220 20.59 -4.35 18.07
CA ASP A 220 21.00 -5.06 19.29
C ASP A 220 20.39 -4.44 20.57
N GLU A 221 20.04 -3.16 20.54
CA GLU A 221 19.37 -2.43 21.64
C GLU A 221 17.85 -2.65 21.71
N MET A 222 17.22 -3.21 20.67
CA MET A 222 15.76 -3.36 20.52
C MET A 222 15.24 -4.76 20.83
#